data_AF-A0A1A8HGI1-F1
#
_entry.id   AF-A0A1A8HGI1-F1
#
_cell.length_a   1.000
_cell.length_b   1.000
_cell.length_c   1.000
_cell.angle_alpha   90.00
_cell.angle_beta   90.00
_cell.angle_gamma   90.00
#
_symmetry.space_group_name_H-M   'P 1'
#
loop_
_entity.id
_entity.type
_entity.pdbx_description
1 polymer ?
#
loop_
_entity_poly.entity_id
_entity_poly.type
_entity_poly.pdbx_seq_one_letter_code
_entity_poly.pdbx_strand_id
1 'polypeptide(L)'
;QPEHYVSKRMLERLALPSIREELPRLHASHAHLLPEEAETEFLKIVQQLPEYGVMFHRVGREKRPLIGELVLGVCAKGIIVYETKNHQRTVTRRFLWRETDSISTGRRKLIIECGGPSGKKHSFVTETSKIAQYLLNLCSAQHKFHSEMTSRQLNHTMIPDENISAYRARSMSLKRISCSEGMLNHVGLTPGHPDSLSKSCEDLTAKLEARLRQQREMRREMSR
;
A
#
# COMPACT_ATOMS: atom_id res chain seq x y z
N GLN A 1 9.12 -27.85 -1.11
CA GLN A 1 9.90 -27.32 0.03
C GLN A 1 9.20 -26.05 0.52
N PRO A 2 8.72 -25.98 1.78
CA PRO A 2 7.94 -24.84 2.30
C PRO A 2 8.56 -23.45 2.07
N GLU A 3 9.89 -23.38 2.00
CA GLU A 3 10.69 -22.19 1.73
C GLU A 3 10.41 -21.52 0.37
N HIS A 4 9.75 -22.21 -0.57
CA HIS A 4 9.29 -21.60 -1.82
C HIS A 4 7.94 -20.86 -1.69
N TYR A 5 7.20 -21.10 -0.59
CA TYR A 5 5.83 -20.59 -0.41
C TYR A 5 5.71 -19.56 0.70
N VAL A 6 6.67 -19.53 1.63
CA VAL A 6 6.65 -18.61 2.78
C VAL A 6 8.00 -17.94 2.99
N SER A 7 7.98 -16.73 3.55
CA SER A 7 9.21 -15.97 3.83
C SER A 7 10.08 -16.64 4.91
N LYS A 8 11.39 -16.38 4.86
CA LYS A 8 12.35 -16.82 5.90
C LYS A 8 11.89 -16.45 7.32
N ARG A 9 11.42 -15.21 7.52
CA ARG A 9 10.91 -14.73 8.81
C ARG A 9 9.71 -15.55 9.31
N MET A 10 8.87 -16.03 8.40
CA MET A 10 7.73 -16.88 8.76
C MET A 10 8.19 -18.27 9.18
N LEU A 11 9.17 -18.85 8.48
CA LEU A 11 9.81 -20.12 8.86
C LEU A 11 10.51 -20.06 10.22
N GLU A 12 11.08 -18.91 10.59
CA GLU A 12 11.73 -18.71 11.89
C GLU A 12 10.72 -18.57 13.04
N ARG A 13 9.51 -18.07 12.76
CA ARG A 13 8.49 -17.79 13.78
C ARG A 13 7.46 -18.91 13.95
N LEU A 14 7.18 -19.65 12.90
CA LEU A 14 6.22 -20.75 12.91
C LEU A 14 6.95 -22.08 12.93
N ALA A 15 6.38 -23.07 13.62
CA ALA A 15 6.93 -24.41 13.62
C ALA A 15 6.82 -25.04 12.22
N LEU A 16 7.94 -25.57 11.71
CA LEU A 16 8.00 -26.22 10.40
C LEU A 16 6.95 -27.32 10.19
N PRO A 17 6.62 -28.17 11.19
CA PRO A 17 5.55 -29.14 11.05
C PRO A 17 4.19 -28.50 10.76
N SER A 18 3.83 -27.43 11.49
CA SER A 18 2.58 -26.70 11.28
C SER A 18 2.49 -26.11 9.88
N ILE A 19 3.58 -25.55 9.35
CA ILE A 19 3.61 -25.04 7.97
C ILE A 19 3.40 -26.19 6.96
N ARG A 20 4.04 -27.35 7.18
CA ARG A 20 3.95 -28.50 6.28
C ARG A 20 2.55 -29.13 6.25
N GLU A 21 1.81 -29.05 7.35
CA GLU A 21 0.42 -29.52 7.43
C GLU A 21 -0.56 -28.49 6.86
N GLU A 22 -0.37 -27.22 7.21
CA GLU A 22 -1.34 -26.16 6.93
C GLU A 22 -1.31 -25.69 5.47
N LEU A 23 -0.14 -25.60 4.84
CA LEU A 23 -0.03 -25.14 3.46
C LEU A 23 -0.81 -26.04 2.46
N PRO A 24 -0.66 -27.38 2.47
CA PRO A 24 -1.47 -28.25 1.62
C PRO A 24 -2.96 -28.16 1.93
N ARG A 25 -3.34 -28.04 3.21
CA ARG A 25 -4.74 -27.90 3.63
C ARG A 25 -5.38 -26.64 3.06
N LEU A 26 -4.68 -25.51 3.15
CA LEU A 26 -5.12 -24.23 2.57
C LEU A 26 -5.13 -24.28 1.03
N HIS A 27 -4.16 -24.94 0.40
CA HIS A 27 -4.17 -25.12 -1.05
C HIS A 27 -5.41 -25.91 -1.50
N ALA A 28 -5.70 -27.03 -0.84
CA ALA A 28 -6.86 -27.86 -1.13
C ALA A 28 -8.19 -27.10 -0.95
N SER A 29 -8.31 -26.23 0.06
CA SER A 29 -9.53 -25.42 0.26
C SER A 29 -9.80 -24.43 -0.88
N HIS A 30 -8.79 -24.11 -1.68
CA HIS A 30 -8.88 -23.18 -2.82
C HIS A 30 -8.80 -23.89 -4.18
N ALA A 31 -8.82 -25.22 -4.23
CA ALA A 31 -8.70 -26.02 -5.46
C ALA A 31 -9.84 -25.78 -6.49
N HIS A 32 -10.92 -25.12 -6.09
CA HIS A 32 -12.05 -24.75 -6.95
C HIS A 32 -11.82 -23.44 -7.73
N LEU A 33 -10.78 -22.66 -7.39
CA LEU A 33 -10.48 -21.41 -8.07
C LEU A 33 -9.73 -21.66 -9.37
N LEU A 34 -10.09 -20.92 -10.42
CA LEU A 34 -9.27 -20.85 -11.61
C LEU A 34 -7.95 -20.12 -11.31
N PRO A 35 -6.85 -20.40 -12.04
CA PRO A 35 -5.57 -19.73 -11.83
C PRO A 35 -5.65 -18.20 -11.81
N GLU A 36 -6.44 -17.60 -12.72
CA GLU A 36 -6.61 -16.16 -12.82
C GLU A 36 -7.41 -15.57 -11.64
N GLU A 37 -8.38 -16.35 -11.14
CA GLU A 37 -9.16 -15.97 -9.95
C GLU A 37 -8.29 -16.04 -8.70
N ALA A 38 -7.49 -17.09 -8.56
CA ALA A 38 -6.53 -17.25 -7.47
C ALA A 38 -5.50 -16.12 -7.45
N GLU A 39 -4.94 -15.74 -8.60
CA GLU A 39 -4.03 -14.60 -8.72
C GLU A 39 -4.73 -13.29 -8.30
N THR A 40 -5.96 -13.06 -8.76
CA THR A 40 -6.74 -11.88 -8.41
C THR A 40 -7.03 -11.81 -6.90
N GLU A 41 -7.43 -12.91 -6.27
CA GLU A 41 -7.66 -12.98 -4.82
C GLU A 41 -6.36 -12.77 -4.03
N PHE A 42 -5.25 -13.33 -4.51
CA PHE A 42 -3.93 -13.08 -3.92
C PHE A 42 -3.59 -11.58 -3.95
N LEU A 43 -3.72 -10.94 -5.12
CA LEU A 43 -3.49 -9.50 -5.28
C LEU A 43 -4.39 -8.66 -4.35
N LYS A 44 -5.65 -9.05 -4.18
CA LYS A 44 -6.57 -8.39 -3.24
C LYS A 44 -6.12 -8.45 -1.79
N ILE A 45 -5.36 -9.47 -1.40
CA ILE A 45 -4.79 -9.63 -0.05
C ILE A 45 -3.47 -8.87 0.05
N VAL A 46 -2.52 -9.10 -0.86
CA VAL A 46 -1.19 -8.46 -0.76
C VAL A 46 -1.24 -6.96 -0.91
N GLN A 47 -2.18 -6.44 -1.69
CA GLN A 47 -2.39 -4.99 -1.78
C GLN A 47 -2.76 -4.40 -0.42
N GLN A 48 -3.23 -5.18 0.55
CA GLN A 48 -3.57 -4.68 1.88
C GLN A 48 -2.36 -4.46 2.79
N LEU A 49 -1.18 -4.93 2.38
CA LEU A 49 0.02 -4.79 3.19
C LEU A 49 0.48 -3.31 3.25
N PRO A 50 0.92 -2.83 4.42
CA PRO A 50 1.35 -1.44 4.63
C PRO A 50 2.40 -0.92 3.64
N GLU A 51 3.31 -1.79 3.21
CA GLU A 51 4.46 -1.45 2.36
C GLU A 51 4.28 -1.90 0.91
N TYR A 52 3.12 -2.46 0.55
CA TYR A 52 2.86 -2.90 -0.83
C TYR A 52 2.83 -1.71 -1.78
N GLY A 53 3.67 -1.78 -2.82
CA GLY A 53 3.80 -0.73 -3.82
C GLY A 53 4.52 0.53 -3.34
N VAL A 54 5.29 0.45 -2.24
CA VAL A 54 6.06 1.59 -1.69
C VAL A 54 7.54 1.45 -2.02
N MET A 55 8.12 2.49 -2.63
CA MET A 55 9.54 2.56 -2.97
C MET A 55 10.29 3.38 -1.92
N PHE A 56 11.19 2.75 -1.17
CA PHE A 56 11.85 3.34 0.00
C PHE A 56 13.25 3.90 -0.30
N HIS A 57 13.50 5.13 0.14
CA HIS A 57 14.80 5.80 0.02
C HIS A 57 15.21 6.49 1.31
N ARG A 58 16.44 6.24 1.76
CA ARG A 58 17.01 6.90 2.94
C ARG A 58 17.34 8.35 2.63
N VAL A 59 16.96 9.24 3.54
CA VAL A 59 17.25 10.69 3.46
C VAL A 59 17.62 11.22 4.84
N GLY A 60 18.13 12.45 4.89
CA GLY A 60 18.40 13.22 6.10
C GLY A 60 17.50 14.44 6.23
N ARG A 61 17.42 15.00 7.43
CA ARG A 61 16.76 16.29 7.66
C ARG A 61 17.68 17.42 7.18
N GLU A 62 17.11 18.49 6.65
CA GLU A 62 17.90 19.67 6.29
C GLU A 62 18.64 20.27 7.50
N LYS A 63 17.95 20.41 8.64
CA LYS A 63 18.53 20.99 9.86
C LYS A 63 19.58 20.09 10.53
N ARG A 64 19.55 18.78 10.26
CA ARG A 64 20.48 17.77 10.83
C ARG A 64 20.67 16.64 9.80
N PRO A 65 21.70 16.70 8.94
CA PRO A 65 21.86 15.80 7.82
C PRO A 65 22.43 14.42 8.21
N LEU A 66 21.94 13.82 9.30
CA LEU A 66 22.21 12.42 9.63
C LEU A 66 21.36 11.55 8.69
N ILE A 67 22.00 11.04 7.64
CA ILE A 67 21.34 10.21 6.62
C ILE A 67 20.95 8.88 7.24
N GLY A 68 19.69 8.48 7.06
CA GLY A 68 19.17 7.18 7.52
C GLY A 68 18.23 7.26 8.72
N GLU A 69 18.16 8.41 9.41
CA GLU A 69 17.11 8.66 10.41
C GLU A 69 15.73 8.82 9.77
N LEU A 70 15.69 9.29 8.52
CA LEU A 70 14.48 9.42 7.72
C LEU A 70 14.49 8.49 6.51
N VAL A 71 13.31 8.00 6.16
CA VAL A 71 13.05 7.25 4.93
C VAL A 71 11.86 7.88 4.23
N LEU A 72 11.98 8.15 2.93
CA LEU A 72 10.85 8.47 2.06
C LEU A 72 10.32 7.19 1.44
N GLY A 73 9.01 6.98 1.51
CA GLY A 73 8.29 5.99 0.72
C GLY A 73 7.48 6.67 -0.37
N VAL A 74 7.78 6.40 -1.64
CA VAL A 74 7.03 6.93 -2.78
C VAL A 74 6.08 5.85 -3.29
N CYS A 75 4.80 6.17 -3.49
CA CYS A 75 3.81 5.24 -4.02
C CYS A 75 2.79 5.95 -4.93
N ALA A 76 1.87 5.17 -5.51
CA ALA A 76 0.86 5.68 -6.45
C ALA A 76 -0.10 6.75 -5.88
N LYS A 77 -0.11 6.96 -4.56
CA LYS A 77 -0.98 7.94 -3.89
C LYS A 77 -0.26 9.17 -3.35
N GLY A 78 1.06 9.07 -3.15
CA GLY A 78 1.80 10.15 -2.53
C GLY A 78 3.18 9.74 -2.04
N ILE A 79 3.70 10.58 -1.15
CA ILE A 79 4.97 10.41 -0.48
C ILE A 79 4.72 10.27 1.02
N ILE A 80 5.33 9.26 1.64
CA ILE A 80 5.24 8.98 3.07
C ILE A 80 6.62 9.21 3.69
N VAL A 81 6.69 9.96 4.77
CA VAL A 81 7.93 10.18 5.54
C VAL A 81 7.90 9.29 6.76
N TYR A 82 8.90 8.43 6.87
CA TYR A 82 9.13 7.57 8.01
C TYR A 82 10.31 8.10 8.82
N GLU A 83 10.18 8.08 10.14
CA GLU A 83 11.33 8.15 11.05
C GLU A 83 11.73 6.73 11.44
N THR A 84 13.03 6.44 11.44
CA THR A 84 13.57 5.13 11.80
C THR A 84 14.24 5.22 13.16
N LYS A 85 13.70 4.50 14.15
CA LYS A 85 14.27 4.36 15.49
C LYS A 85 14.28 2.89 15.87
N ASN A 86 15.38 2.38 16.43
CA ASN A 86 15.54 0.97 16.82
C ASN A 86 15.12 -0.01 15.71
N HIS A 87 15.47 0.30 14.46
CA HIS A 87 15.11 -0.46 13.26
C HIS A 87 13.60 -0.57 12.97
N GLN A 88 12.77 0.20 13.67
CA GLN A 88 11.34 0.34 13.39
C GLN A 88 11.05 1.64 12.67
N ARG A 89 10.24 1.56 11.61
CA ARG A 89 9.78 2.70 10.82
C ARG A 89 8.42 3.18 11.33
N THR A 90 8.34 4.46 11.69
CA THR A 90 7.09 5.11 12.11
C THR A 90 6.76 6.24 11.15
N VAL A 91 5.53 6.31 10.65
CA VAL A 91 5.12 7.42 9.79
C VAL A 91 5.01 8.71 10.58
N THR A 92 5.67 9.75 10.08
CA THR A 92 5.67 11.08 10.67
C THR A 92 4.96 12.12 9.81
N ARG A 93 4.90 11.91 8.49
CA ARG A 93 4.23 12.83 7.55
C ARG A 93 3.80 12.11 6.29
N ARG A 94 2.79 12.67 5.62
CA ARG A 94 2.25 12.21 4.34
C ARG A 94 2.01 13.40 3.45
N PHE A 95 2.32 13.24 2.17
CA PHE A 95 2.04 14.18 1.11
C PHE A 95 1.20 13.47 0.07
N LEU A 96 -0.07 13.83 -0.05
CA LEU A 96 -0.93 13.27 -1.08
C LEU A 96 -0.66 13.99 -2.40
N TRP A 97 -0.70 13.27 -3.52
CA TRP A 97 -0.46 13.88 -4.83
C TRP A 97 -1.41 15.06 -5.10
N ARG A 98 -2.69 14.91 -4.76
CA ARG A 98 -3.71 15.98 -4.86
C ARG A 98 -3.43 17.25 -4.04
N GLU A 99 -2.57 17.16 -3.02
CA GLU A 99 -2.20 18.26 -2.12
C GLU A 99 -0.76 18.75 -2.34
N THR A 100 -0.04 18.14 -3.29
CA THR A 100 1.35 18.46 -3.58
C THR A 100 1.40 19.43 -4.75
N ASP A 101 1.84 20.66 -4.48
CA ASP A 101 1.87 21.74 -5.45
C ASP A 101 3.07 21.60 -6.40
N SER A 102 4.26 21.35 -5.84
CA SER A 102 5.47 21.17 -6.63
C SER A 102 6.49 20.26 -5.95
N ILE A 103 7.34 19.63 -6.75
CA ILE A 103 8.50 18.86 -6.28
C ILE A 103 9.68 19.31 -7.12
N SER A 104 10.77 19.67 -6.45
CA SER A 104 11.99 20.16 -7.09
C SER A 104 13.22 19.59 -6.41
N THR A 105 14.37 19.76 -7.06
CA THR A 105 15.66 19.41 -6.46
C THR A 105 16.59 20.61 -6.47
N GLY A 106 17.50 20.64 -5.48
CA GLY A 106 18.53 21.65 -5.36
C GLY A 106 19.81 21.05 -4.77
N ARG A 107 20.87 20.94 -5.59
CA ARG A 107 22.09 20.18 -5.24
C ARG A 107 21.75 18.73 -4.84
N ARG A 108 21.81 18.41 -3.55
CA ARG A 108 21.50 17.11 -2.96
C ARG A 108 20.16 17.08 -2.24
N LYS A 109 19.33 18.10 -2.38
CA LYS A 109 18.04 18.22 -1.67
C LYS A 109 16.89 17.88 -2.60
N LEU A 110 15.92 17.13 -2.09
CA LEU A 110 14.57 17.04 -2.63
C LEU A 110 13.68 18.00 -1.83
N ILE A 111 12.91 18.85 -2.51
CA ILE A 111 12.03 19.83 -1.89
C ILE A 111 10.61 19.54 -2.35
N ILE A 112 9.72 19.31 -1.40
CA ILE A 112 8.29 19.10 -1.62
C ILE A 112 7.55 20.33 -1.12
N GLU A 113 6.73 20.93 -1.97
CA GLU A 113 5.86 22.04 -1.63
C GLU A 113 4.40 21.57 -1.62
N CYS A 114 3.68 21.91 -0.55
CA CYS A 114 2.28 21.54 -0.36
C CYS A 114 1.55 22.60 0.46
N GLY A 115 0.23 22.66 0.33
CA GLY A 115 -0.62 23.57 1.10
C GLY A 115 -1.03 24.83 0.34
N GLY A 116 -0.97 24.82 -0.99
CA GLY A 116 -1.52 25.85 -1.86
C GLY A 116 -0.89 27.23 -1.58
N PRO A 117 -1.68 28.29 -1.33
CA PRO A 117 -1.15 29.65 -1.13
C PRO A 117 -0.13 29.80 0.01
N SER A 118 -0.10 28.86 0.97
CA SER A 118 0.87 28.87 2.06
C SER A 118 2.29 28.43 1.64
N GLY A 119 2.42 27.73 0.50
CA GLY A 119 3.70 27.34 -0.09
C GLY A 119 4.64 26.60 0.87
N LYS A 120 4.11 25.74 1.76
CA LYS A 120 4.93 25.14 2.81
C LYS A 120 5.94 24.17 2.22
N LYS A 121 7.23 24.50 2.39
CA LYS A 121 8.36 23.71 1.86
C LYS A 121 8.87 22.68 2.86
N HIS A 122 9.11 21.47 2.35
CA HIS A 122 9.67 20.35 3.07
C HIS A 122 10.91 19.85 2.35
N SER A 123 12.08 20.03 2.97
CA SER A 123 13.38 19.71 2.36
C SER A 123 14.01 18.46 2.98
N PHE A 124 14.40 17.53 2.11
CA PHE A 124 15.04 16.26 2.45
C PHE A 124 16.41 16.17 1.79
N VAL A 125 17.44 15.86 2.58
CA VAL A 125 18.81 15.76 2.09
C VAL A 125 19.10 14.33 1.67
N THR A 126 19.58 14.15 0.44
CA THR A 126 20.01 12.86 -0.09
C THR A 126 21.52 12.71 -0.01
N GLU A 127 22.02 11.49 -0.18
CA GLU A 127 23.47 11.21 -0.19
C GLU A 127 24.18 11.83 -1.40
N THR A 128 23.53 11.89 -2.55
CA THR A 128 24.10 12.47 -3.78
C THR A 128 23.06 13.20 -4.61
N SER A 129 23.48 14.14 -5.45
CA SER A 129 22.58 14.86 -6.35
C SER A 129 21.90 13.94 -7.35
N LYS A 130 22.58 12.84 -7.73
CA LYS A 130 22.02 11.77 -8.56
C LYS A 130 20.79 11.12 -7.90
N ILE A 131 20.85 10.87 -6.58
CA ILE A 131 19.70 10.32 -5.83
C ILE A 131 18.57 11.35 -5.73
N ALA A 132 18.88 12.63 -5.49
CA ALA A 132 17.88 13.69 -5.50
C ALA A 132 17.14 13.75 -6.85
N GLN A 133 17.89 13.72 -7.97
CA GLN A 133 17.31 13.73 -9.30
C GLN A 133 16.48 12.47 -9.59
N TYR A 134 16.98 11.30 -9.20
CA TYR A 134 16.23 10.05 -9.31
C TYR A 134 14.89 10.13 -8.57
N LEU A 135 14.90 10.62 -7.33
CA LEU A 135 13.69 10.75 -6.51
C LEU A 135 12.69 11.73 -7.13
N LEU A 136 13.16 12.84 -7.70
CA LEU A 136 12.30 13.76 -8.43
C LEU A 136 11.61 13.05 -9.60
N ASN A 137 12.38 12.37 -10.44
CA ASN A 137 11.83 11.64 -11.60
C ASN A 137 10.81 10.58 -11.17
N LEU A 138 11.12 9.84 -10.09
CA LEU A 138 10.20 8.86 -9.52
C LEU A 138 8.89 9.49 -9.03
N CYS A 139 8.99 10.59 -8.27
CA CYS A 139 7.80 11.30 -7.79
C CYS A 139 6.97 11.86 -8.96
N SER A 140 7.62 12.43 -9.98
CA SER A 140 6.94 12.92 -11.18
C SER A 140 6.21 11.80 -11.93
N ALA A 141 6.83 10.63 -12.08
CA ALA A 141 6.20 9.48 -12.73
C ALA A 141 4.97 8.99 -11.94
N GLN A 142 5.09 8.87 -10.62
CA GLN A 142 3.99 8.44 -9.75
C GLN A 142 2.85 9.47 -9.69
N HIS A 143 3.18 10.76 -9.63
CA HIS A 143 2.19 11.83 -9.67
C HIS A 143 1.45 11.87 -11.03
N LYS A 144 2.17 11.73 -12.15
CA LYS A 144 1.57 11.61 -13.49
C LYS A 144 0.63 10.41 -13.57
N PHE A 145 1.07 9.25 -13.11
CA PHE A 145 0.23 8.04 -13.05
C PHE A 145 -1.04 8.27 -12.23
N HIS A 146 -0.93 8.91 -11.06
CA HIS A 146 -2.08 9.27 -10.23
C HIS A 146 -3.08 10.18 -10.95
N SER A 147 -2.58 11.22 -11.63
CA SER A 147 -3.41 12.15 -12.38
C SER A 147 -4.16 11.45 -13.52
N GLU A 148 -3.46 10.61 -14.31
CA GLU A 148 -4.06 9.85 -15.40
C GLU A 148 -5.12 8.86 -14.90
N MET A 149 -4.81 8.12 -13.83
CA MET A 149 -5.76 7.16 -13.25
C MET A 149 -7.00 7.86 -12.65
N THR A 150 -6.82 9.00 -11.99
CA THR A 150 -7.94 9.78 -11.43
C THR A 150 -8.82 10.35 -12.54
N SER A 151 -8.23 10.85 -13.63
CA SER A 151 -8.97 11.35 -14.79
C SER A 151 -9.81 10.25 -15.46
N ARG A 152 -9.26 9.04 -15.66
CA ARG A 152 -10.00 7.90 -16.22
C ARG A 152 -11.19 7.49 -15.36
N GLN A 153 -11.05 7.54 -14.04
CA GLN A 153 -12.15 7.23 -13.11
C GLN A 153 -13.28 8.27 -13.17
N LEU A 154 -12.94 9.55 -13.28
CA LEU A 154 -13.93 10.62 -13.44
C LEU A 154 -14.70 10.45 -14.75
N ASN A 155 -14.02 10.17 -15.86
CA ASN A 155 -14.67 9.96 -17.16
C ASN A 155 -15.64 8.76 -17.15
N HIS A 156 -15.30 7.65 -16.47
CA HIS A 156 -16.21 6.50 -16.35
C HIS A 156 -17.42 6.79 -15.46
N THR A 157 -17.32 7.74 -14.53
CA THR A 157 -18.43 8.11 -13.64
C THR A 157 -19.45 9.02 -14.35
N MET A 158 -19.04 9.71 -15.41
CA MET A 158 -19.87 10.66 -16.17
C MET A 158 -20.61 10.05 -17.37
N ILE A 159 -20.48 8.75 -17.64
CA ILE A 159 -21.32 8.05 -18.64
C ILE A 159 -22.54 7.46 -17.90
N PRO A 160 -23.76 7.99 -18.11
CA PRO A 160 -24.96 7.35 -17.61
C PRO A 160 -25.37 6.27 -18.60
N ASP A 161 -25.08 5.02 -18.27
CA ASP A 161 -25.60 3.88 -19.04
C ASP A 161 -26.13 2.80 -18.09
N GLU A 162 -27.23 2.15 -18.45
CA GLU A 162 -28.18 1.53 -17.53
C GLU A 162 -27.75 0.19 -16.89
N ASN A 163 -26.51 -0.28 -17.08
CA ASN A 163 -26.08 -1.63 -16.67
C ASN A 163 -24.91 -1.66 -15.67
N ILE A 164 -24.93 -0.77 -14.66
CA ILE A 164 -23.78 -0.51 -13.77
C ILE A 164 -24.07 -0.89 -12.31
N SER A 165 -24.28 -2.17 -12.01
CA SER A 165 -24.08 -2.72 -10.66
C SER A 165 -22.78 -3.54 -10.60
N ALA A 166 -22.60 -4.45 -11.54
CA ALA A 166 -21.40 -5.28 -11.68
C ALA A 166 -20.14 -4.45 -12.01
N TYR A 167 -20.27 -3.47 -12.92
CA TYR A 167 -19.15 -2.59 -13.29
C TYR A 167 -18.82 -1.56 -12.19
N ARG A 168 -19.82 -1.04 -11.47
CA ARG A 168 -19.58 -0.20 -10.27
C ARG A 168 -18.89 -1.01 -9.18
N ALA A 169 -19.28 -2.26 -8.93
CA ALA A 169 -18.62 -3.13 -7.97
C ALA A 169 -17.16 -3.45 -8.38
N ARG A 170 -16.92 -3.71 -9.67
CA ARG A 170 -15.58 -3.96 -10.23
C ARG A 170 -14.69 -2.70 -10.17
N SER A 171 -15.25 -1.54 -10.49
CA SER A 171 -14.61 -0.23 -10.38
C SER A 171 -14.30 0.13 -8.91
N MET A 172 -15.23 -0.13 -7.97
CA MET A 172 -15.00 0.01 -6.53
C MET A 172 -13.94 -0.96 -6.00
N SER A 173 -13.80 -2.16 -6.59
CA SER A 173 -12.71 -3.10 -6.28
C SER A 173 -11.37 -2.63 -6.83
N LEU A 174 -11.36 -1.94 -7.97
CA LEU A 174 -10.20 -1.25 -8.56
C LEU A 174 -9.82 0.05 -7.84
N LYS A 175 -10.70 0.61 -7.00
CA LYS A 175 -10.41 1.83 -6.19
C LYS A 175 -9.28 1.63 -5.19
N ARG A 176 -8.90 0.39 -4.89
CA ARG A 176 -7.93 0.06 -3.86
C ARG A 176 -6.63 -0.46 -4.44
N ILE A 177 -5.83 0.41 -5.06
CA ILE A 177 -4.53 0.03 -5.67
C ILE A 177 -3.57 -0.53 -4.60
N SER A 178 -3.74 -0.17 -3.32
CA SER A 178 -2.96 -0.66 -2.16
C SER A 178 -3.53 -0.10 -0.85
N CYS A 179 -3.85 -0.87 0.21
CA CYS A 179 -4.20 -0.38 1.56
C CYS A 179 -3.06 0.38 2.29
N SER A 180 -1.97 0.72 1.61
CA SER A 180 -1.23 1.95 1.99
C SER A 180 -2.18 3.16 2.13
N GLU A 181 -3.38 3.14 1.53
CA GLU A 181 -4.49 4.08 1.83
C GLU A 181 -4.96 4.06 3.29
N GLY A 182 -4.97 2.91 3.98
CA GLY A 182 -5.34 2.84 5.39
C GLY A 182 -4.30 3.56 6.26
N MET A 183 -3.02 3.42 5.88
CA MET A 183 -1.99 4.24 6.50
C MET A 183 -2.16 5.70 6.17
N LEU A 184 -2.54 6.09 4.96
CA LEU A 184 -2.73 7.51 4.62
C LEU A 184 -3.92 8.16 5.35
N ASN A 185 -4.94 7.37 5.72
CA ASN A 185 -6.20 7.85 6.26
C ASN A 185 -6.42 7.58 7.77
N HIS A 186 -5.65 6.70 8.44
CA HIS A 186 -5.81 6.45 9.88
C HIS A 186 -4.94 7.37 10.74
N VAL A 187 -5.63 8.21 11.52
CA VAL A 187 -5.12 8.90 12.71
C VAL A 187 -4.99 7.88 13.85
N GLY A 188 -3.80 7.81 14.45
CA GLY A 188 -3.56 7.39 15.82
C GLY A 188 -3.77 5.91 16.18
N LEU A 189 -2.68 5.15 16.31
CA LEU A 189 -2.57 4.15 17.36
C LEU A 189 -1.18 4.26 18.00
N THR A 190 -1.20 4.30 19.33
CA THR A 190 -0.08 4.48 20.25
C THR A 190 0.92 3.32 20.18
N PRO A 191 2.20 3.55 20.53
CA PRO A 191 3.23 2.53 20.44
C PRO A 191 3.20 1.61 21.67
N GLY A 192 2.98 0.32 21.46
CA GLY A 192 3.27 -0.70 22.47
C GLY A 192 2.32 -1.89 22.52
N HIS A 193 2.37 -2.79 21.53
CA HIS A 193 2.19 -4.22 21.79
C HIS A 193 2.64 -5.06 20.57
N PRO A 194 3.50 -6.07 20.74
CA PRO A 194 3.92 -6.96 19.65
C PRO A 194 2.80 -7.84 19.07
N ASP A 195 1.62 -7.87 19.71
CA ASP A 195 0.45 -8.67 19.30
C ASP A 195 -0.51 -7.94 18.36
N SER A 196 -0.29 -6.65 18.12
CA SER A 196 -1.18 -5.84 17.28
C SER A 196 -1.21 -6.28 15.81
N LEU A 197 -0.15 -6.92 15.33
CA LEU A 197 -0.09 -7.42 13.95
C LEU A 197 -0.85 -8.76 13.78
N SER A 198 -0.82 -9.65 14.77
CA SER A 198 -1.57 -10.93 14.70
C SER A 198 -3.07 -10.66 14.73
N LYS A 199 -3.52 -9.81 15.66
CA LYS A 199 -4.93 -9.40 15.76
C LYS A 199 -5.44 -8.70 14.50
N SER A 200 -4.61 -7.86 13.89
CA SER A 200 -4.99 -7.19 12.63
C SER A 200 -5.12 -8.18 11.47
N CYS A 201 -4.26 -9.21 11.42
CA CYS A 201 -4.35 -10.27 10.40
C CYS A 201 -5.56 -11.17 10.64
N GLU A 202 -5.84 -11.55 11.88
CA GLU A 202 -7.02 -12.36 12.25
C GLU A 202 -8.33 -11.63 11.93
N ASP A 203 -8.43 -10.33 12.25
CA ASP A 203 -9.59 -9.49 11.91
C ASP A 203 -9.77 -9.33 10.38
N LEU A 204 -8.67 -9.27 9.64
CA LEU A 204 -8.68 -9.23 8.18
C LEU A 204 -9.17 -10.56 7.59
N THR A 205 -8.68 -11.68 8.10
CA THR A 205 -9.10 -13.03 7.72
C THR A 205 -10.59 -13.24 8.01
N ALA A 206 -11.06 -12.87 9.20
CA ALA A 206 -12.45 -13.00 9.60
C ALA A 206 -13.39 -12.16 8.71
N LYS A 207 -12.99 -10.93 8.35
CA LYS A 207 -13.76 -10.08 7.41
C LYS A 207 -13.77 -10.64 6.00
N LEU A 208 -12.68 -11.28 5.56
CA LEU A 208 -12.60 -11.91 4.25
C LEU A 208 -13.52 -13.13 4.17
N GLU A 209 -13.50 -13.99 5.20
CA GLU A 209 -14.37 -15.16 5.30
C GLU A 209 -15.85 -14.77 5.31
N ALA A 210 -16.22 -13.71 6.03
CA ALA A 210 -17.58 -13.20 6.05
C ALA A 210 -18.06 -12.74 4.65
N ARG A 211 -17.21 -12.05 3.89
CA ARG A 211 -17.55 -11.63 2.51
C ARG A 211 -17.66 -12.82 1.56
N LEU A 212 -16.80 -13.83 1.70
CA LEU A 212 -16.88 -15.04 0.87
C LEU A 212 -18.12 -15.88 1.19
N ARG A 213 -18.57 -15.92 2.46
CA ARG A 213 -19.83 -16.55 2.85
C ARG A 213 -21.04 -15.83 2.23
N GLN A 214 -21.09 -14.51 2.31
CA GLN A 214 -22.16 -13.72 1.66
C GLN A 214 -22.18 -13.93 0.14
N GLN A 215 -21.03 -14.02 -0.51
CA GLN A 215 -20.95 -14.24 -1.95
C GLN A 215 -21.45 -15.64 -2.36
N ARG A 216 -21.23 -16.65 -1.51
CA ARG A 216 -21.75 -18.02 -1.70
C ARG A 216 -23.25 -18.10 -1.48
N GLU A 217 -23.79 -17.40 -0.50
CA GLU A 217 -25.24 -17.33 -0.25
C GLU A 217 -25.97 -16.64 -1.40
N MET A 218 -25.44 -15.51 -1.87
CA MET A 218 -26.00 -14.77 -3.01
C MET A 218 -25.99 -15.60 -4.31
N ARG A 219 -24.97 -16.43 -4.54
CA ARG A 219 -24.96 -17.37 -5.69
C ARG A 219 -25.97 -18.50 -5.56
N ARG A 220 -26.28 -18.95 -4.34
CA ARG A 220 -27.29 -19.99 -4.08
C ARG A 220 -28.71 -19.45 -4.26
N GLU A 221 -28.97 -18.21 -3.88
CA GLU A 221 -30.25 -17.52 -4.14
C GLU A 221 -30.48 -17.27 -5.63
N MET A 222 -29.43 -16.95 -6.39
CA MET A 222 -29.49 -16.76 -7.85
C MET A 222 -29.65 -18.07 -8.65
N SER A 223 -29.51 -19.24 -8.02
CA SER A 223 -29.65 -20.55 -8.65
C SER A 223 -30.94 -21.28 -8.25
N ARG A 224 -31.86 -20.59 -7.56
CA ARG A 224 -33.24 -21.05 -7.29
C ARG A 224 -34.21 -20.31 -8.19
#